data_AF-A0A258AX86-F1
#
_entry.id   AF-A0A258AX86-F1
#
_cell.length_a   1.000
_cell.length_b   1.000
_cell.length_c   1.000
_cell.angle_alpha   90.00
_cell.angle_beta   90.00
_cell.angle_gamma   90.00
#
_symmetry.space_group_name_H-M   'P 1'
#
loop_
_entity.id
_entity.type
_entity.pdbx_description
1 polymer ?
#
loop_
_entity_poly.entity_id
_entity_poly.type
_entity_poly.pdbx_seq_one_letter_code
_entity_poly.pdbx_strand_id
1 'polypeptide(L)'
;MSSLIPVATLGTPRIGLKRELKFALESYWSGKSDQATLLQTAKDLRAVNWARQKARGVDIIPSNDFSFYDQVLDTSFMVGAIPAFYGEAADLDTYFAMARGSQKGHVETCAHSHIHATGHGVPAQEMTKWFDTNYHYMVPEFSEDQTFTLTSLKAVEEFLEAKALGYHTRPVLVGPVTFLKLGKGVANPLSLIERLIPVYVELLKALAAAGADWVQIDEPVLVLDSDAEIQSALQKTYAAFTAEVPQIKILLGTYFGGLGDNLETAVNLPVA
;
A
#
# COMPACT_ATOMS: atom_id res chain seq x y z
N MET A 1 16.16 -15.76 -32.84
CA MET A 1 15.08 -15.90 -31.85
C MET A 1 14.24 -14.64 -31.95
N SER A 2 12.93 -14.75 -32.19
CA SER A 2 12.05 -13.58 -32.15
C SER A 2 12.05 -13.05 -30.72
N SER A 3 12.74 -11.93 -30.48
CA SER A 3 12.69 -11.24 -29.19
C SER A 3 11.32 -10.58 -29.08
N LEU A 4 10.34 -11.32 -28.55
CA LEU A 4 9.05 -10.75 -28.20
C LEU A 4 9.29 -9.61 -27.20
N ILE A 5 8.73 -8.43 -27.49
CA ILE A 5 8.80 -7.28 -26.59
C ILE A 5 7.82 -7.57 -25.43
N PRO A 6 8.28 -7.58 -24.17
CA PRO A 6 7.41 -7.91 -23.04
C PRO A 6 6.36 -6.82 -22.81
N VAL A 7 5.14 -7.23 -22.49
CA VAL A 7 4.03 -6.34 -22.12
C VAL A 7 3.85 -6.35 -20.61
N ALA A 8 3.88 -5.17 -19.99
CA ALA A 8 3.68 -4.99 -18.55
C ALA A 8 2.44 -4.14 -18.26
N THR A 9 1.76 -4.44 -17.17
CA THR A 9 0.74 -3.57 -16.56
C THR A 9 1.24 -3.07 -15.21
N LEU A 10 0.92 -1.81 -14.87
CA LEU A 10 1.36 -1.19 -13.61
C LEU A 10 0.43 -1.50 -12.42
N GLY A 11 -0.79 -1.94 -12.72
CA GLY A 11 -1.86 -2.23 -11.76
C GLY A 11 -3.17 -2.45 -12.51
N THR A 12 -4.17 -3.02 -11.86
CA THR A 12 -5.49 -3.27 -12.47
C THR A 12 -6.67 -2.87 -11.59
N PRO A 13 -7.82 -2.49 -12.17
CA PRO A 13 -9.02 -2.21 -11.40
C PRO A 13 -9.48 -3.42 -10.59
N ARG A 14 -9.56 -3.24 -9.27
CA ARG A 14 -9.92 -4.26 -8.27
C ARG A 14 -11.42 -4.44 -8.02
N ILE A 15 -12.25 -3.52 -8.51
CA ILE A 15 -13.69 -3.51 -8.18
C ILE A 15 -14.47 -4.71 -8.73
N GLY A 16 -13.90 -5.41 -9.73
CA GLY A 16 -14.53 -6.51 -10.45
C GLY A 16 -15.39 -6.05 -11.64
N LEU A 17 -15.66 -6.95 -12.58
CA LEU A 17 -16.36 -6.63 -13.84
C LEU A 17 -17.82 -6.18 -13.61
N LYS A 18 -18.43 -6.64 -12.52
CA LYS A 18 -19.80 -6.32 -12.13
C LYS A 18 -19.88 -5.65 -10.77
N ARG A 19 -18.77 -5.08 -10.29
CA ARG A 19 -18.63 -4.44 -8.97
C ARG A 19 -18.76 -5.40 -7.79
N GLU A 20 -18.30 -6.62 -7.96
CA GLU A 20 -18.32 -7.68 -6.96
C GLU A 20 -17.71 -7.23 -5.63
N LEU A 21 -16.57 -6.51 -5.66
CA LEU A 21 -15.92 -6.01 -4.45
C LEU A 21 -16.79 -5.01 -3.69
N LYS A 22 -17.46 -4.10 -4.41
CA LYS A 22 -18.37 -3.11 -3.81
C LYS A 22 -19.47 -3.82 -3.01
N PHE A 23 -20.13 -4.80 -3.62
CA PHE A 23 -21.23 -5.51 -2.97
C PHE A 23 -20.75 -6.38 -1.81
N ALA A 24 -19.57 -6.99 -1.90
CA ALA A 24 -18.98 -7.75 -0.81
C ALA A 24 -18.66 -6.85 0.40
N LEU A 25 -18.08 -5.67 0.17
CA LEU A 25 -17.81 -4.67 1.21
C LEU A 25 -19.09 -4.17 1.86
N GLU A 26 -20.10 -3.78 1.07
CA GLU A 26 -21.40 -3.33 1.58
C GLU A 26 -22.12 -4.42 2.39
N SER A 27 -22.04 -5.67 1.95
CA SER A 27 -22.56 -6.82 2.69
C SER A 27 -21.84 -7.02 4.02
N TYR A 28 -20.51 -6.96 4.02
CA TYR A 28 -19.70 -7.10 5.23
C TYR A 28 -20.00 -5.97 6.24
N TRP A 29 -19.95 -4.71 5.80
CA TRP A 29 -20.19 -3.56 6.68
C TRP A 29 -21.63 -3.49 7.21
N SER A 30 -22.60 -4.06 6.50
CA SER A 30 -23.99 -4.17 6.98
C SER A 30 -24.24 -5.41 7.84
N GLY A 31 -23.21 -6.23 8.11
CA GLY A 31 -23.31 -7.44 8.92
C GLY A 31 -24.03 -8.61 8.24
N LYS A 32 -24.25 -8.53 6.92
CA LYS A 32 -24.93 -9.58 6.13
C LYS A 32 -24.01 -10.72 5.71
N SER A 33 -22.70 -10.49 5.74
CA SER A 33 -21.68 -11.51 5.49
C SER A 33 -20.55 -11.37 6.49
N ASP A 34 -19.85 -12.48 6.74
CA ASP A 34 -18.71 -12.51 7.64
C ASP A 34 -17.39 -12.12 6.94
N GLN A 35 -16.32 -12.00 7.73
CA GLN A 35 -14.98 -11.69 7.25
C GLN A 35 -14.47 -12.77 6.29
N ALA A 36 -14.72 -14.04 6.57
CA ALA A 36 -14.27 -15.15 5.72
C ALA A 36 -14.84 -15.03 4.29
N THR A 37 -16.12 -14.68 4.16
CA THR A 37 -16.78 -14.45 2.87
C THR A 37 -16.16 -13.27 2.11
N LEU A 38 -15.84 -12.17 2.81
CA LEU A 38 -15.20 -11.00 2.21
C LEU A 38 -13.77 -11.34 1.70
N LEU A 39 -12.98 -12.01 2.53
CA LEU A 39 -11.62 -12.44 2.18
C LEU A 39 -11.62 -13.43 1.00
N GLN A 40 -12.59 -14.35 0.97
CA GLN A 40 -12.75 -15.29 -0.15
C GLN A 40 -13.10 -14.55 -1.45
N THR A 41 -14.03 -13.58 -1.39
CA THR A 41 -14.37 -12.77 -2.57
C THR A 41 -13.17 -11.99 -3.11
N ALA A 42 -12.34 -11.43 -2.22
CA ALA A 42 -11.11 -10.75 -2.60
C ALA A 42 -10.11 -11.69 -3.30
N LYS A 43 -9.91 -12.89 -2.74
CA LYS A 43 -9.07 -13.93 -3.33
C LYS A 43 -9.54 -14.32 -4.73
N ASP A 44 -10.84 -14.56 -4.90
CA ASP A 44 -11.42 -14.94 -6.19
C ASP A 44 -11.24 -13.82 -7.23
N LEU A 45 -11.41 -12.56 -6.82
CA LEU A 45 -11.19 -11.41 -7.70
C LEU A 45 -9.74 -11.27 -8.15
N ARG A 46 -8.77 -11.45 -7.26
CA ARG A 46 -7.34 -11.46 -7.63
C ARG A 46 -7.02 -12.58 -8.60
N ALA A 47 -7.47 -13.81 -8.31
CA ALA A 47 -7.27 -14.97 -9.19
C ALA A 47 -7.83 -14.75 -10.60
N VAL A 48 -9.07 -14.23 -10.70
CA VAL A 48 -9.70 -13.90 -11.98
C VAL A 48 -8.93 -12.80 -12.71
N ASN A 49 -8.45 -11.78 -12.01
CA ASN A 49 -7.68 -10.69 -12.61
C ASN A 49 -6.32 -11.15 -13.15
N TRP A 50 -5.56 -11.97 -12.42
CA TRP A 50 -4.30 -12.54 -12.90
C TRP A 50 -4.51 -13.45 -14.10
N ALA A 51 -5.49 -14.36 -14.03
CA ALA A 51 -5.85 -15.24 -15.15
C ALA A 51 -6.24 -14.46 -16.41
N ARG A 52 -7.03 -13.39 -16.24
CA ARG A 52 -7.43 -12.52 -17.35
C ARG A 52 -6.24 -11.82 -17.99
N GLN A 53 -5.31 -11.27 -17.20
CA GLN A 53 -4.12 -10.61 -17.72
C GLN A 53 -3.25 -11.59 -18.51
N LYS A 54 -3.00 -12.79 -17.95
CA LYS A 54 -2.23 -13.82 -18.64
C LYS A 54 -2.88 -14.26 -19.95
N ALA A 55 -4.20 -14.49 -19.95
CA ALA A 55 -4.96 -14.87 -21.14
C ALA A 55 -4.95 -13.79 -22.24
N ARG A 56 -4.64 -12.53 -21.91
CA ARG A 56 -4.51 -11.41 -22.85
C ARG A 56 -3.07 -11.16 -23.29
N GLY A 57 -2.12 -12.00 -22.89
CA GLY A 57 -0.72 -11.89 -23.29
C GLY A 57 0.08 -10.84 -22.51
N VAL A 58 -0.36 -10.47 -21.31
CA VAL A 58 0.48 -9.68 -20.40
C VAL A 58 1.59 -10.59 -19.86
N ASP A 59 2.84 -10.15 -20.01
CA ASP A 59 4.03 -10.88 -19.56
C ASP A 59 4.37 -10.57 -18.11
N ILE A 60 4.31 -9.29 -17.73
CA ILE A 60 4.60 -8.82 -16.37
C ILE A 60 3.31 -8.37 -15.71
N ILE A 61 2.82 -9.22 -14.79
CA ILE A 61 1.52 -9.07 -14.12
C ILE A 61 1.75 -8.50 -12.72
N PRO A 62 1.03 -7.46 -12.28
CA PRO A 62 1.15 -6.90 -10.95
C PRO A 62 0.50 -7.80 -9.88
N SER A 63 1.01 -7.70 -8.66
CA SER A 63 0.33 -8.12 -7.42
C SER A 63 0.42 -7.00 -6.39
N ASN A 64 -0.35 -7.06 -5.31
CA ASN A 64 -0.51 -5.98 -4.33
C ASN A 64 -1.21 -4.71 -4.87
N ASP A 65 -1.69 -4.72 -6.13
CA ASP A 65 -2.56 -3.69 -6.71
C ASP A 65 -4.01 -3.80 -6.20
N PHE A 66 -4.40 -4.98 -5.70
CA PHE A 66 -5.64 -5.16 -4.98
C PHE A 66 -5.62 -4.43 -3.63
N SER A 67 -6.79 -3.97 -3.18
CA SER A 67 -7.02 -3.36 -1.86
C SER A 67 -8.50 -3.45 -1.53
N PHE A 68 -8.82 -3.56 -0.25
CA PHE A 68 -10.21 -3.48 0.21
C PHE A 68 -10.76 -2.06 0.15
N TYR A 69 -9.91 -1.04 0.25
CA TYR A 69 -10.36 0.35 0.24
C TYR A 69 -9.41 1.24 -0.53
N ASP A 70 -8.16 1.35 -0.10
CA ASP A 70 -7.15 2.24 -0.67
C ASP A 70 -5.72 1.70 -0.50
N GLN A 71 -4.90 1.82 -1.54
CA GLN A 71 -3.51 1.34 -1.53
C GLN A 71 -2.57 2.19 -0.65
N VAL A 72 -2.89 3.48 -0.45
CA VAL A 72 -2.12 4.31 0.50
C VAL A 72 -2.47 3.92 1.93
N LEU A 73 -3.76 3.66 2.21
CA LEU A 73 -4.17 3.05 3.47
C LEU A 73 -3.51 1.69 3.70
N ASP A 74 -3.44 0.83 2.69
CA ASP A 74 -2.72 -0.45 2.79
C ASP A 74 -1.25 -0.23 3.17
N THR A 75 -0.62 0.83 2.65
CA THR A 75 0.76 1.20 3.00
C THR A 75 0.87 1.67 4.44
N SER A 76 -0.07 2.49 4.94
CA SER A 76 -0.13 2.86 6.36
C SER A 76 -0.25 1.62 7.26
N PHE A 77 -1.09 0.67 6.86
CA PHE A 77 -1.29 -0.60 7.56
C PHE A 77 -0.10 -1.56 7.45
N MET A 78 0.69 -1.46 6.39
CA MET A 78 1.92 -2.24 6.19
C MET A 78 3.02 -1.78 7.14
N VAL A 79 3.17 -0.47 7.32
CA VAL A 79 4.27 0.11 8.10
C VAL A 79 3.92 0.46 9.54
N GLY A 80 2.74 0.05 10.02
CA GLY A 80 2.30 0.33 11.38
C GLY A 80 2.00 1.81 11.63
N ALA A 81 1.73 2.61 10.59
CA ALA A 81 1.31 3.99 10.71
C ALA A 81 -0.20 4.07 11.04
N ILE A 82 -0.56 3.51 12.19
CA ILE A 82 -1.93 3.45 12.70
C ILE A 82 -2.03 4.40 13.91
N PRO A 83 -2.83 5.48 13.83
CA PRO A 83 -3.00 6.36 14.98
C PRO A 83 -3.58 5.61 16.19
N ALA A 84 -2.99 5.80 17.37
CA ALA A 84 -3.29 5.02 18.57
C ALA A 84 -4.78 5.00 18.97
N PHE A 85 -5.54 6.06 18.62
CA PHE A 85 -6.96 6.14 18.90
C PHE A 85 -7.84 5.19 18.08
N TYR A 86 -7.31 4.54 17.04
CA TYR A 86 -8.01 3.44 16.34
C TYR A 86 -7.80 2.07 17.03
N GLY A 87 -6.86 1.98 17.97
CA GLY A 87 -6.46 0.75 18.65
C GLY A 87 -5.07 0.24 18.25
N GLU A 88 -4.59 -0.75 18.98
CA GLU A 88 -3.25 -1.33 18.81
C GLU A 88 -3.22 -2.52 17.84
N ALA A 89 -4.38 -3.12 17.55
CA ALA A 89 -4.48 -4.29 16.69
C ALA A 89 -4.52 -3.90 15.21
N ALA A 90 -3.54 -4.38 14.44
CA ALA A 90 -3.52 -4.28 12.98
C ALA A 90 -4.45 -5.34 12.35
N ASP A 91 -5.76 -5.20 12.56
CA ASP A 91 -6.78 -6.09 12.01
C ASP A 91 -7.73 -5.39 11.01
N LEU A 92 -8.64 -6.16 10.42
CA LEU A 92 -9.55 -5.65 9.39
C LEU A 92 -10.58 -4.64 9.94
N ASP A 93 -10.93 -4.73 11.22
CA ASP A 93 -11.85 -3.79 11.86
C ASP A 93 -11.16 -2.43 12.05
N THR A 94 -9.90 -2.42 12.50
CA THR A 94 -9.05 -1.21 12.56
C THR A 94 -8.84 -0.61 11.17
N TYR A 95 -8.56 -1.45 10.16
CA TYR A 95 -8.41 -1.01 8.77
C TYR A 95 -9.65 -0.26 8.26
N PHE A 96 -10.84 -0.81 8.49
CA PHE A 96 -12.08 -0.13 8.11
C PHE A 96 -12.43 1.05 9.01
N ALA A 97 -12.05 1.04 10.29
CA ALA A 97 -12.20 2.21 11.15
C ALA A 97 -11.41 3.41 10.61
N MET A 98 -10.17 3.21 10.15
CA MET A 98 -9.39 4.25 9.48
C MET A 98 -10.05 4.70 8.16
N ALA A 99 -10.55 3.75 7.36
CA ALA A 99 -11.12 4.03 6.05
C ALA A 99 -12.46 4.81 6.08
N ARG A 100 -13.33 4.51 7.04
CA ARG A 100 -14.73 4.97 7.04
C ARG A 100 -15.29 5.32 8.42
N GLY A 101 -14.44 5.38 9.44
CA GLY A 101 -14.83 5.60 10.83
C GLY A 101 -15.55 4.40 11.44
N SER A 102 -15.76 4.45 12.75
CA SER A 102 -16.52 3.44 13.48
C SER A 102 -17.41 4.11 14.52
N GLN A 103 -18.65 3.63 14.64
CA GLN A 103 -19.57 4.03 15.71
C GLN A 103 -19.48 3.13 16.94
N LYS A 104 -18.65 2.07 16.90
CA LYS A 104 -18.39 1.23 18.07
C LYS A 104 -17.59 2.08 19.07
N GLY A 105 -18.24 2.50 20.15
CA GLY A 105 -17.61 3.26 21.23
C GLY A 105 -16.49 2.50 21.95
N HIS A 106 -15.60 3.22 22.62
CA HIS A 106 -14.76 2.62 23.66
C HIS A 106 -15.65 1.97 24.73
N VAL A 107 -15.39 0.71 25.04
CA VAL A 107 -16.00 0.03 26.18
C VAL A 107 -15.12 0.34 27.39
N GLU A 108 -15.47 1.36 28.17
CA GLU A 108 -14.90 1.54 29.50
C GLU A 108 -15.73 0.77 30.53
N THR A 109 -15.11 -0.23 31.15
CA THR A 109 -15.64 -0.85 32.36
C THR A 109 -15.24 -0.02 33.57
N CYS A 110 -16.20 0.64 34.21
CA CYS A 110 -15.95 1.34 35.47
C CYS A 110 -15.78 0.33 36.62
N ALA A 111 -15.16 0.76 37.73
CA ALA A 111 -14.87 -0.06 38.92
C ALA A 111 -16.11 -0.69 39.61
N HIS A 112 -17.32 -0.46 39.09
CA HIS A 112 -18.59 -1.02 39.57
C HIS A 112 -19.22 -2.03 38.60
N SER A 113 -18.47 -2.61 37.66
CA SER A 113 -18.96 -3.65 36.73
C SER A 113 -20.16 -3.22 35.87
N HIS A 114 -20.31 -1.92 35.62
CA HIS A 114 -21.23 -1.41 34.62
C HIS A 114 -20.48 -1.13 33.32
N ILE A 115 -21.04 -1.61 32.20
CA ILE A 115 -20.60 -1.21 30.86
C ILE A 115 -21.23 0.15 30.58
N HIS A 116 -20.43 1.20 30.61
CA HIS A 116 -20.83 2.47 30.05
C HIS A 116 -20.30 2.53 28.61
N ALA A 117 -21.22 2.47 27.64
CA ALA A 117 -20.88 2.82 26.26
C ALA A 117 -20.75 4.35 26.17
N THR A 118 -19.68 4.91 26.74
CA THR A 118 -19.30 6.31 26.58
C THR A 118 -18.53 6.44 25.27
N GLY A 119 -19.25 6.30 24.16
CA GLY A 119 -18.62 6.10 22.87
C GLY A 119 -18.90 7.21 21.88
N HIS A 120 -18.15 8.31 21.91
CA HIS A 120 -17.92 9.03 20.67
C HIS A 120 -17.14 8.07 19.77
N GLY A 121 -17.75 7.64 18.66
CA GLY A 121 -17.07 6.79 17.68
C GLY A 121 -15.78 7.43 17.16
N VAL A 122 -14.95 6.67 16.47
CA VAL A 122 -13.73 7.20 15.86
C VAL A 122 -14.04 7.75 14.46
N PRO A 123 -13.53 8.95 14.09
CA PRO A 123 -13.72 9.50 12.75
C PRO A 123 -12.96 8.66 11.71
N ALA A 124 -13.32 8.81 10.43
CA ALA A 124 -12.48 8.31 9.35
C ALA A 124 -11.24 9.21 9.19
N GLN A 125 -10.17 8.67 8.60
CA GLN A 125 -9.08 9.50 8.11
C GLN A 125 -9.57 10.47 7.02
N GLU A 126 -8.82 11.55 6.85
CA GLU A 126 -9.04 12.47 5.74
C GLU A 126 -8.87 11.76 4.41
N MET A 127 -9.73 12.10 3.46
CA MET A 127 -9.66 11.60 2.10
C MET A 127 -9.41 12.78 1.15
N THR A 128 -8.40 12.66 0.29
CA THR A 128 -8.06 13.70 -0.70
C THR A 128 -7.72 13.08 -2.06
N LYS A 129 -7.59 13.91 -3.09
CA LYS A 129 -7.32 13.45 -4.46
C LYS A 129 -5.94 12.83 -4.58
N TRP A 130 -5.87 11.71 -5.29
CA TRP A 130 -4.62 11.12 -5.74
C TRP A 130 -4.13 11.90 -6.96
N PHE A 131 -3.21 12.85 -6.72
CA PHE A 131 -2.70 13.78 -7.72
C PHE A 131 -3.84 14.49 -8.46
N ASP A 132 -3.73 14.62 -9.79
CA ASP A 132 -4.72 15.27 -10.66
C ASP A 132 -5.84 14.31 -11.12
N THR A 133 -5.94 13.12 -10.52
CA THR A 133 -6.95 12.12 -10.87
C THR A 133 -8.28 12.33 -10.12
N ASN A 134 -9.29 11.54 -10.47
CA ASN A 134 -10.55 11.45 -9.72
C ASN A 134 -10.54 10.36 -8.64
N TYR A 135 -9.44 9.61 -8.50
CA TYR A 135 -9.27 8.67 -7.40
C TYR A 135 -8.91 9.44 -6.13
N HIS A 136 -9.36 8.95 -4.99
CA HIS A 136 -9.06 9.55 -3.69
C HIS A 136 -8.38 8.52 -2.79
N TYR A 137 -7.40 8.96 -2.02
CA TYR A 137 -6.66 8.13 -1.08
C TYR A 137 -6.89 8.58 0.35
N MET A 138 -6.61 7.69 1.31
CA MET A 138 -6.66 8.01 2.74
C MET A 138 -5.33 8.63 3.17
N VAL A 139 -5.37 9.87 3.65
CA VAL A 139 -4.18 10.65 4.02
C VAL A 139 -3.49 10.02 5.23
N PRO A 140 -2.24 9.55 5.13
CA PRO A 140 -1.49 9.06 6.28
C PRO A 140 -1.33 10.13 7.37
N GLU A 141 -1.46 9.75 8.63
CA GLU A 141 -1.30 10.63 9.78
C GLU A 141 -0.11 10.14 10.62
N PHE A 142 0.87 11.02 10.82
CA PHE A 142 2.13 10.70 11.51
C PHE A 142 2.28 11.54 12.78
N SER A 143 3.08 11.05 13.72
CA SER A 143 3.61 11.81 14.85
C SER A 143 5.12 12.07 14.70
N GLU A 144 5.64 13.09 15.38
CA GLU A 144 7.08 13.43 15.34
C GLU A 144 7.96 12.28 15.87
N ASP A 145 7.43 11.50 16.80
CA ASP A 145 8.04 10.32 17.41
C ASP A 145 7.59 9.00 16.75
N GLN A 146 6.97 9.05 15.56
CA GLN A 146 6.44 7.88 14.86
C GLN A 146 7.47 6.75 14.82
N THR A 147 7.05 5.58 15.30
CA THR A 147 7.76 4.32 15.13
C THR A 147 7.05 3.52 14.05
N PHE A 148 7.79 3.01 13.08
CA PHE A 148 7.25 2.14 12.04
C PHE A 148 7.63 0.70 12.34
N THR A 149 6.71 -0.21 12.07
CA THR A 149 6.90 -1.66 12.21
C THR A 149 6.19 -2.39 11.08
N LEU A 150 6.73 -3.52 10.62
CA LEU A 150 6.08 -4.30 9.58
C LEU A 150 4.87 -5.04 10.15
N THR A 151 3.67 -4.47 10.00
CA THR A 151 2.42 -5.01 10.56
C THR A 151 1.58 -5.79 9.56
N SER A 152 1.86 -5.69 8.26
CA SER A 152 1.17 -6.47 7.23
C SER A 152 2.13 -7.06 6.20
N LEU A 153 1.94 -8.33 5.90
CA LEU A 153 2.64 -9.05 4.83
C LEU A 153 1.77 -9.23 3.58
N LYS A 154 0.71 -8.45 3.41
CA LYS A 154 -0.23 -8.52 2.28
C LYS A 154 0.47 -8.66 0.92
N ALA A 155 1.52 -7.86 0.67
CA ALA A 155 2.26 -7.93 -0.59
C ALA A 155 2.94 -9.29 -0.82
N VAL A 156 3.47 -9.91 0.24
CA VAL A 156 4.07 -11.26 0.22
C VAL A 156 2.99 -12.32 0.05
N GLU A 157 1.89 -12.20 0.79
CA GLU A 157 0.77 -13.14 0.74
C GLU A 157 0.12 -13.17 -0.65
N GLU A 158 -0.13 -12.02 -1.26
CA GLU A 158 -0.71 -11.93 -2.60
C GLU A 158 0.26 -12.42 -3.68
N PHE A 159 1.56 -12.18 -3.53
CA PHE A 159 2.58 -12.75 -4.41
C PHE A 159 2.59 -14.29 -4.34
N LEU A 160 2.57 -14.85 -3.13
CA LEU A 160 2.53 -16.31 -2.93
C LEU A 160 1.22 -16.92 -3.44
N GLU A 161 0.09 -16.22 -3.28
CA GLU A 161 -1.20 -16.62 -3.82
C GLU A 161 -1.17 -16.70 -5.36
N ALA A 162 -0.65 -15.66 -6.03
CA ALA A 162 -0.49 -15.67 -7.48
C ALA A 162 0.45 -16.78 -7.94
N LYS A 163 1.59 -16.95 -7.25
CA LYS A 163 2.59 -17.98 -7.53
C LYS A 163 2.03 -19.39 -7.41
N ALA A 164 1.19 -19.65 -6.39
CA ALA A 164 0.52 -20.93 -6.21
C ALA A 164 -0.45 -21.27 -7.36
N LEU A 165 -0.97 -20.25 -8.06
CA LEU A 165 -1.81 -20.39 -9.25
C LEU A 165 -1.00 -20.43 -10.56
N GLY A 166 0.33 -20.38 -10.49
CA GLY A 166 1.23 -20.39 -11.65
C GLY A 166 1.49 -19.01 -12.27
N TYR A 167 1.14 -17.93 -11.58
CA TYR A 167 1.45 -16.56 -12.02
C TYR A 167 2.61 -16.00 -11.23
N HIS A 168 3.75 -15.79 -11.90
CA HIS A 168 4.87 -15.04 -11.31
C HIS A 168 4.61 -13.55 -11.49
N THR A 169 4.24 -12.87 -10.41
CA THR A 169 3.84 -11.46 -10.44
C THR A 169 4.97 -10.52 -10.02
N ARG A 170 4.83 -9.23 -10.33
CA ARG A 170 5.65 -8.14 -9.81
C ARG A 170 4.85 -7.40 -8.73
N PRO A 171 5.18 -7.54 -7.43
CA PRO A 171 4.55 -6.75 -6.38
C PRO A 171 4.68 -5.25 -6.64
N VAL A 172 3.61 -4.50 -6.37
CA VAL A 172 3.56 -3.04 -6.50
C VAL A 172 3.43 -2.42 -5.11
N LEU A 173 4.31 -1.48 -4.78
CA LEU A 173 4.31 -0.74 -3.53
C LEU A 173 4.23 0.76 -3.82
N VAL A 174 3.53 1.52 -2.97
CA VAL A 174 3.73 2.97 -2.92
C VAL A 174 5.12 3.19 -2.33
N GLY A 175 5.93 4.05 -2.96
CA GLY A 175 7.29 4.33 -2.50
C GLY A 175 7.31 5.11 -1.19
N PRO A 176 8.34 4.92 -0.34
CA PRO A 176 8.39 5.54 0.98
C PRO A 176 8.46 7.06 0.92
N VAL A 177 9.04 7.65 -0.12
CA VAL A 177 9.13 9.12 -0.24
C VAL A 177 7.77 9.71 -0.60
N THR A 178 7.09 9.12 -1.58
CA THR A 178 5.70 9.45 -1.92
C THR A 178 4.78 9.25 -0.73
N PHE A 179 4.87 8.10 -0.04
CA PHE A 179 4.04 7.82 1.12
C PHE A 179 4.15 8.90 2.21
N LEU A 180 5.39 9.31 2.55
CA LEU A 180 5.60 10.37 3.53
C LEU A 180 5.11 11.74 3.03
N LYS A 181 5.38 12.11 1.77
CA LYS A 181 4.93 13.40 1.21
C LYS A 181 3.41 13.52 1.10
N LEU A 182 2.70 12.40 1.00
CA LEU A 182 1.24 12.36 0.95
C LEU A 182 0.59 12.42 2.33
N GLY A 183 1.36 12.32 3.42
CA GLY A 183 0.84 12.34 4.79
C GLY A 183 0.88 13.71 5.46
N LYS A 184 0.35 13.76 6.68
CA LYS A 184 0.23 14.95 7.53
C LYS A 184 0.51 14.62 9.00
N GLY A 185 0.39 15.62 9.88
CA GLY A 185 0.49 15.46 11.34
C GLY A 185 1.83 15.89 11.93
N VAL A 186 2.84 16.09 11.08
CA VAL A 186 4.17 16.60 11.43
C VAL A 186 4.56 17.74 10.50
N ALA A 187 5.48 18.61 10.96
CA ALA A 187 5.90 19.76 10.16
C ALA A 187 6.69 19.36 8.91
N ASN A 188 7.53 18.32 9.02
CA ASN A 188 8.27 17.76 7.90
C ASN A 188 8.15 16.22 7.89
N PRO A 189 7.22 15.65 7.10
CA PRO A 189 7.06 14.20 6.97
C PRO A 189 8.30 13.47 6.47
N LEU A 190 9.13 14.08 5.62
CA LEU A 190 10.35 13.45 5.10
C LEU A 190 11.42 13.25 6.17
N SER A 191 11.37 13.97 7.29
CA SER A 191 12.25 13.71 8.44
C SER A 191 12.09 12.29 9.01
N LEU A 192 10.97 11.62 8.70
CA LEU A 192 10.68 10.26 9.14
C LEU A 192 11.33 9.18 8.25
N ILE A 193 11.97 9.55 7.13
CA ILE A 193 12.43 8.58 6.11
C ILE A 193 13.41 7.54 6.66
N GLU A 194 14.33 7.94 7.55
CA GLU A 194 15.31 7.02 8.14
C GLU A 194 14.65 5.95 9.03
N ARG A 195 13.49 6.26 9.62
CA ARG A 195 12.72 5.30 10.42
C ARG A 195 11.84 4.40 9.55
N LEU A 196 11.48 4.85 8.35
CA LEU A 196 10.61 4.11 7.43
C LEU A 196 11.39 3.10 6.57
N ILE A 197 12.60 3.45 6.13
CA ILE A 197 13.45 2.61 5.27
C ILE A 197 13.62 1.18 5.83
N PRO A 198 13.93 0.96 7.13
CA PRO A 198 14.12 -0.39 7.66
C PRO A 198 12.91 -1.31 7.47
N VAL A 199 11.68 -0.77 7.57
CA VAL A 199 10.44 -1.54 7.39
C VAL A 199 10.24 -1.96 5.93
N TYR A 200 10.54 -1.06 4.98
CA TYR A 200 10.54 -1.43 3.57
C TYR A 200 11.63 -2.46 3.25
N VAL A 201 12.83 -2.32 3.82
CA VAL A 201 13.91 -3.32 3.67
C VAL A 201 13.46 -4.68 4.20
N GLU A 202 12.81 -4.74 5.36
CA GLU A 202 12.26 -5.97 5.93
C GLU A 202 11.26 -6.64 4.97
N LEU A 203 10.31 -5.85 4.44
CA LEU A 203 9.34 -6.36 3.47
C LEU A 203 9.99 -6.83 2.17
N LEU A 204 10.93 -6.06 1.62
CA LEU A 204 11.66 -6.44 0.40
C LEU A 204 12.46 -7.72 0.62
N LYS A 205 13.09 -7.91 1.79
CA LYS A 205 13.75 -9.18 2.15
C LYS A 205 12.74 -10.34 2.22
N ALA A 206 11.54 -10.11 2.76
CA ALA A 206 10.47 -11.11 2.79
C ALA A 206 9.95 -11.47 1.38
N LEU A 207 9.77 -10.49 0.50
CA LEU A 207 9.42 -10.70 -0.91
C LEU A 207 10.49 -11.50 -1.65
N ALA A 208 11.77 -11.18 -1.44
CA ALA A 208 12.90 -11.91 -2.00
C ALA A 208 12.88 -13.37 -1.55
N ALA A 209 12.65 -13.61 -0.26
CA ALA A 209 12.56 -14.95 0.32
C ALA A 209 11.37 -15.75 -0.23
N ALA A 210 10.24 -15.09 -0.53
CA ALA A 210 9.09 -15.70 -1.21
C ALA A 210 9.39 -16.02 -2.69
N GLY A 211 10.45 -15.44 -3.25
CA GLY A 211 10.95 -15.65 -4.60
C GLY A 211 10.54 -14.60 -5.61
N ALA A 212 10.16 -13.39 -5.16
CA ALA A 212 10.03 -12.24 -6.05
C ALA A 212 11.42 -11.78 -6.52
N ASP A 213 11.55 -11.54 -7.82
CA ASP A 213 12.78 -11.07 -8.48
C ASP A 213 12.68 -9.59 -8.88
N TRP A 214 11.47 -9.08 -9.08
CA TRP A 214 11.16 -7.69 -9.35
C TRP A 214 10.13 -7.14 -8.37
N VAL A 215 10.29 -5.87 -7.99
CA VAL A 215 9.28 -5.09 -7.29
C VAL A 215 9.13 -3.75 -8.01
N GLN A 216 7.89 -3.32 -8.23
CA GLN A 216 7.59 -1.96 -8.67
C GLN A 216 7.39 -1.09 -7.43
N ILE A 217 8.13 0.01 -7.34
CA ILE A 217 7.98 0.99 -6.28
C ILE A 217 7.57 2.32 -6.91
N ASP A 218 6.35 2.74 -6.64
CA ASP A 218 5.74 3.92 -7.24
C ASP A 218 6.16 5.19 -6.49
N GLU A 219 6.94 6.04 -7.15
CA GLU A 219 7.33 7.37 -6.69
C GLU A 219 6.77 8.48 -7.61
N PRO A 220 5.44 8.64 -7.74
CA PRO A 220 4.85 9.73 -8.51
C PRO A 220 5.16 11.12 -7.93
N VAL A 221 5.68 11.22 -6.69
CA VAL A 221 6.25 12.47 -6.18
C VAL A 221 7.32 13.07 -7.11
N LEU A 222 7.98 12.25 -7.92
CA LEU A 222 8.97 12.68 -8.91
C LEU A 222 8.42 13.62 -10.00
N VAL A 223 7.10 13.63 -10.25
CA VAL A 223 6.48 14.53 -11.24
C VAL A 223 6.01 15.86 -10.63
N LEU A 224 6.18 16.05 -9.33
CA LEU A 224 5.93 17.31 -8.65
C LEU A 224 7.13 18.25 -8.79
N ASP A 225 6.93 19.52 -8.41
CA ASP A 225 8.01 20.50 -8.39
C ASP A 225 9.20 20.00 -7.56
N SER A 226 10.41 20.28 -8.05
CA SER A 226 11.65 19.81 -7.42
C SER A 226 11.83 20.38 -6.02
N ASP A 227 12.14 19.49 -5.09
CA ASP A 227 12.39 19.76 -3.68
C ASP A 227 13.66 18.99 -3.27
N ALA A 228 14.65 19.70 -2.75
CA ALA A 228 15.93 19.11 -2.35
C ALA A 228 15.75 18.03 -1.27
N GLU A 229 14.72 18.15 -0.41
CA GLU A 229 14.41 17.13 0.58
C GLU A 229 13.89 15.84 -0.08
N ILE A 230 13.04 15.96 -1.11
CA ILE A 230 12.54 14.80 -1.88
C ILE A 230 13.71 14.10 -2.55
N GLN A 231 14.60 14.84 -3.22
CA GLN A 231 15.75 14.26 -3.93
C GLN A 231 16.70 13.53 -2.97
N SER A 232 17.01 14.15 -1.83
CA SER A 232 17.85 13.55 -0.78
C SER A 232 17.21 12.29 -0.19
N ALA A 233 15.90 12.32 0.08
CA ALA A 233 15.16 11.17 0.59
C ALA A 233 15.13 10.01 -0.41
N LEU A 234 14.95 10.29 -1.71
CA LEU A 234 15.01 9.29 -2.79
C LEU A 234 16.40 8.64 -2.85
N GLN A 235 17.46 9.44 -2.94
CA GLN A 235 18.83 8.93 -2.99
C GLN A 235 19.14 8.02 -1.79
N LYS A 236 18.79 8.46 -0.58
CA LYS A 236 18.98 7.67 0.66
C LYS A 236 18.20 6.36 0.62
N THR A 237 16.94 6.41 0.22
CA THR A 237 16.05 5.25 0.13
C THR A 237 16.58 4.18 -0.81
N TYR A 238 16.84 4.55 -2.07
CA TYR A 238 17.22 3.58 -3.10
C TYR A 238 18.66 3.08 -2.93
N ALA A 239 19.56 3.90 -2.36
CA ALA A 239 20.88 3.43 -1.93
C ALA A 239 20.76 2.34 -0.84
N ALA A 240 19.90 2.55 0.16
CA ALA A 240 19.65 1.55 1.20
C ALA A 240 19.04 0.26 0.64
N PHE A 241 18.05 0.35 -0.25
CA PHE A 241 17.45 -0.83 -0.87
C PHE A 241 18.46 -1.64 -1.68
N THR A 242 19.31 -0.97 -2.46
CA THR A 242 20.36 -1.64 -3.25
C THR A 242 21.39 -2.33 -2.36
N ALA A 243 21.78 -1.69 -1.26
CA ALA A 243 22.77 -2.24 -0.33
C ALA A 243 22.22 -3.42 0.47
N GLU A 244 20.98 -3.34 0.92
CA GLU A 244 20.38 -4.31 1.85
C GLU A 244 19.62 -5.45 1.16
N VAL A 245 19.15 -5.23 -0.07
CA VAL A 245 18.33 -6.19 -0.83
C VAL A 245 18.78 -6.31 -2.30
N PRO A 246 20.09 -6.56 -2.57
CA PRO A 246 20.64 -6.56 -3.93
C PRO A 246 20.04 -7.63 -4.87
N GLN A 247 19.33 -8.62 -4.33
CA GLN A 247 18.69 -9.68 -5.09
C GLN A 247 17.36 -9.27 -5.75
N ILE A 248 16.73 -8.18 -5.32
CA ILE A 248 15.50 -7.66 -5.93
C ILE A 248 15.84 -6.55 -6.91
N LYS A 249 15.32 -6.67 -8.14
CA LYS A 249 15.32 -5.58 -9.11
C LYS A 249 14.16 -4.64 -8.85
N ILE A 250 14.45 -3.35 -8.75
CA ILE A 250 13.44 -2.33 -8.51
C ILE A 250 13.10 -1.67 -9.84
N LEU A 251 11.80 -1.68 -10.20
CA LEU A 251 11.24 -0.78 -11.18
C LEU A 251 10.73 0.47 -10.46
N LEU A 252 11.36 1.61 -10.71
CA LEU A 252 10.88 2.91 -10.24
C LEU A 252 9.67 3.35 -11.08
N GLY A 253 8.48 3.34 -10.49
CA GLY A 253 7.23 3.75 -11.13
C GLY A 253 7.00 5.25 -11.00
N THR A 254 6.73 5.93 -12.11
CA THR A 254 6.34 7.34 -12.14
C THR A 254 5.29 7.57 -13.23
N TYR A 255 4.37 8.51 -13.01
CA TYR A 255 3.21 8.73 -13.88
C TYR A 255 2.56 10.10 -13.61
N PHE A 256 1.60 10.46 -14.46
CA PHE A 256 0.80 11.71 -14.45
C PHE A 256 1.52 13.01 -14.82
N GLY A 257 2.84 12.99 -14.99
CA GLY A 257 3.59 14.17 -15.44
C GLY A 257 4.98 13.85 -15.98
N GLY A 258 5.67 14.88 -16.43
CA GLY A 258 7.10 14.80 -16.77
C GLY A 258 7.96 14.94 -15.50
N LEU A 259 9.17 14.36 -15.54
CA LEU A 259 10.09 14.41 -14.40
C LEU A 259 10.68 15.80 -14.11
N GLY A 260 10.67 16.71 -15.10
CA GLY A 260 11.19 18.07 -14.94
C GLY A 260 12.58 18.11 -14.29
N ASP A 261 12.71 18.94 -13.27
CA ASP A 261 13.94 19.13 -12.50
C ASP A 261 14.36 17.88 -11.67
N ASN A 262 13.46 16.91 -11.49
CA ASN A 262 13.79 15.64 -10.84
C ASN A 262 14.38 14.59 -11.81
N LEU A 263 14.48 14.88 -13.11
CA LEU A 263 14.99 13.94 -14.12
C LEU A 263 16.38 13.41 -13.76
N GLU A 264 17.32 14.31 -13.41
CA GLU A 264 18.69 13.92 -13.07
C GLU A 264 18.72 13.02 -11.82
N THR A 265 17.89 13.32 -10.81
CA THR A 265 17.79 12.45 -9.64
C THR A 265 17.27 11.08 -10.05
N ALA A 266 16.15 11.01 -10.79
CA ALA A 266 15.49 9.76 -11.14
C ALA A 266 16.39 8.80 -11.94
N VAL A 267 17.14 9.31 -12.93
CA VAL A 267 18.00 8.45 -13.79
C VAL A 267 19.29 8.00 -13.11
N ASN A 268 19.69 8.65 -12.01
CA ASN A 268 20.90 8.32 -11.26
C ASN A 268 20.62 7.47 -10.00
N LEU A 269 19.36 7.16 -9.69
CA LEU A 269 19.04 6.22 -8.60
C LEU A 269 19.56 4.81 -8.96
N PRO A 270 20.07 4.05 -7.98
CA PRO A 270 20.62 2.70 -8.21
C PRO A 270 19.51 1.65 -8.40
N VAL A 271 18.60 1.87 -9.34
CA VAL A 271 17.52 0.95 -9.72
C VAL A 271 17.89 0.15 -10.97
N ALA A 272 17.09 -0.88 -11.31
CA ALA A 272 17.44 -1.86 -12.35
C ALA A 272 17.13 -1.42 -13.78
#